data_AF-A0A2L1CBL5-F1
#
_entry.id   AF-A0A2L1CBL5-F1
#
_cell.length_a   1.000
_cell.length_b   1.000
_cell.length_c   1.000
_cell.angle_alpha   90.00
_cell.angle_beta   90.00
_cell.angle_gamma   90.00
#
_symmetry.space_group_name_H-M   'P 1'
#
loop_
_entity.id
_entity.type
_entity.pdbx_description
1 polymer ?
#
loop_
_entity_poly.entity_id
_entity_poly.type
_entity_poly.pdbx_seq_one_letter_code
_entity_poly.pdbx_strand_id
1 'polypeptide(L)' 'MSPETKSGYIALIIGILGYMGTIYLNSQNEMVTYLLTAVFTPFLIFGIAMFLNPKSRREKIGQIPFRGW' A
#
# COMPACT_ATOMS: atom_id res chain seq x y z
N MET A 1 15.88 0.13 6.71
CA MET A 1 14.40 0.14 6.79
C MET A 1 13.95 -1.16 7.44
N SER A 2 12.92 -1.15 8.28
CA SER A 2 12.28 -2.41 8.71
C SER A 2 11.66 -3.13 7.50
N PRO A 3 11.53 -4.46 7.50
CA PRO A 3 10.88 -5.20 6.41
C PRO A 3 9.52 -4.60 6.03
N GLU A 4 8.74 -4.19 7.04
CA GLU A 4 7.42 -3.61 6.87
C GLU A 4 7.53 -2.23 6.20
N THR A 5 8.46 -1.37 6.62
CA THR A 5 8.66 -0.07 5.95
C THR A 5 9.14 -0.24 4.50
N LYS A 6 9.98 -1.25 4.22
CA LYS A 6 10.44 -1.56 2.87
C LYS A 6 9.27 -2.01 1.99
N SER A 7 8.42 -2.91 2.49
CA SER A 7 7.22 -3.35 1.78
C SER A 7 6.24 -2.21 1.55
N GLY A 8 6.06 -1.31 2.53
CA GLY A 8 5.23 -0.11 2.38
C GLY A 8 5.75 0.83 1.28
N TYR A 9 7.08 1.03 1.21
CA TYR A 9 7.69 1.85 0.15
C TYR A 9 7.51 1.24 -1.24
N ILE A 10 7.72 -0.08 -1.38
CA ILE A 10 7.52 -0.80 -2.64
C ILE A 10 6.05 -0.74 -3.08
N ALA A 11 5.12 -0.96 -2.15
CA ALA A 11 3.69 -0.85 -2.43
C ALA A 11 3.32 0.56 -2.91
N LEU A 12 3.88 1.60 -2.29
CA LEU A 12 3.63 2.98 -2.70
C LEU A 12 4.12 3.25 -4.13
N ILE A 13 5.31 2.74 -4.50
CA ILE A 13 5.83 2.82 -5.88
C ILE A 13 4.89 2.12 -6.86
N ILE A 14 4.47 0.89 -6.55
CA ILE A 14 3.55 0.12 -7.41
C ILE A 14 2.23 0.86 -7.60
N GLY A 15 1.66 1.41 -6.52
CA GLY A 15 0.43 2.18 -6.58
C GLY A 15 0.55 3.43 -7.45
N ILE A 16 1.63 4.21 -7.28
CA ILE A 16 1.86 5.43 -8.07
C ILE A 16 2.06 5.09 -9.55
N LEU A 17 2.94 4.13 -9.86
CA LEU A 17 3.20 3.72 -11.25
C LEU A 17 1.95 3.13 -11.91
N GLY A 18 1.16 2.36 -11.17
CA GLY A 18 -0.10 1.80 -11.65
C GLY A 18 -1.13 2.88 -12.00
N TYR A 19 -1.27 3.91 -11.16
CA TYR A 19 -2.12 5.06 -11.46
C TYR A 19 -1.63 5.87 -12.65
N MET A 20 -0.32 6.15 -12.73
CA MET A 20 0.27 6.81 -13.90
C MET A 20 -0.04 6.01 -15.17
N GLY A 21 0.21 4.70 -15.18
CA GLY A 21 -0.10 3.83 -16.32
C GLY A 21 -1.58 3.85 -16.70
N THR A 22 -2.48 3.84 -15.71
CA THR A 22 -3.93 3.91 -15.93
C THR A 22 -4.33 5.21 -16.63
N ILE A 23 -3.81 6.36 -16.18
CA ILE A 23 -4.10 7.67 -16.75
C ILE A 23 -3.54 7.81 -18.17
N TYR A 24 -2.34 7.32 -18.44
CA TYR A 24 -1.67 7.51 -19.73
C TYR A 24 -2.07 6.50 -20.80
N LEU A 25 -2.47 5.27 -20.44
CA LEU A 25 -2.69 4.20 -21.42
C LEU A 25 -4.16 3.92 -21.73
N ASN A 26 -5.10 4.20 -20.82
CA ASN A 26 -6.49 3.73 -20.96
C ASN A 26 -7.54 4.71 -20.43
N SER A 27 -7.28 6.02 -20.44
CA SER A 27 -8.18 7.04 -19.86
C SER A 27 -9.59 7.08 -20.44
N GLN A 28 -9.80 6.55 -21.66
CA GLN A 28 -11.11 6.53 -22.31
C GLN A 28 -11.92 5.25 -22.06
N ASN A 29 -11.32 4.21 -21.48
CA ASN A 29 -12.02 2.98 -21.13
C ASN A 29 -12.36 2.98 -19.64
N GLU A 30 -13.62 3.35 -19.35
CA GLU A 30 -14.13 3.48 -17.99
C GLU A 30 -14.00 2.17 -17.20
N MET A 31 -14.37 1.04 -17.81
CA MET A 31 -14.29 -0.27 -17.16
C MET A 31 -12.86 -0.63 -16.76
N VAL A 32 -11.90 -0.45 -17.68
CA VAL A 32 -10.48 -0.70 -17.41
C VAL A 32 -9.96 0.24 -16.34
N THR A 33 -10.37 1.51 -16.36
CA THR A 33 -10.00 2.49 -15.33
C THR A 33 -10.51 2.07 -13.95
N TYR A 34 -11.76 1.62 -13.85
CA TYR A 34 -12.34 1.09 -12.60
C TYR A 34 -11.59 -0.15 -12.09
N LEU A 35 -11.28 -1.10 -12.97
CA LEU A 35 -10.56 -2.31 -12.59
C LEU A 35 -9.13 -2.02 -12.12
N LEU A 36 -8.40 -1.18 -12.86
CA LEU A 36 -7.03 -0.81 -12.51
C LEU A 36 -6.98 0.01 -11.21
N THR A 37 -7.91 0.93 -11.01
CA THR A 37 -8.01 1.65 -9.73
C THR A 37 -8.31 0.69 -8.58
N ALA A 38 -9.26 -0.23 -8.72
CA ALA A 38 -9.53 -1.25 -7.70
C ALA A 38 -8.30 -2.10 -7.34
N VAL A 39 -7.43 -2.39 -8.32
CA VAL A 39 -6.17 -3.12 -8.10
C VAL A 39 -5.11 -2.26 -7.42
N PHE A 40 -4.93 -1.00 -7.83
CA PHE A 40 -3.81 -0.16 -7.36
C PHE A 40 -4.11 0.65 -6.09
N THR A 41 -5.38 0.98 -5.80
CA THR A 41 -5.77 1.73 -4.59
C THR A 41 -5.30 1.05 -3.29
N PRO A 42 -5.43 -0.28 -3.09
CA PRO A 42 -4.94 -0.94 -1.88
C PRO A 42 -3.44 -0.75 -1.63
N PHE A 43 -2.62 -0.71 -2.70
CA PHE A 43 -1.18 -0.50 -2.58
C PHE A 43 -0.84 0.92 -2.10
N LEU A 44 -1.57 1.93 -2.57
CA LEU A 44 -1.43 3.31 -2.08
C LEU A 44 -1.85 3.42 -0.62
N ILE A 45 -3.02 2.87 -0.26
CA ILE A 45 -3.52 2.90 1.12
C ILE A 45 -2.54 2.21 2.06
N PHE A 46 -2.08 1.00 1.70
CA PHE A 46 -1.12 0.26 2.50
C PHE A 46 0.21 1.02 2.63
N GLY A 47 0.74 1.54 1.53
CA GLY A 47 1.97 2.32 1.53
C GLY A 47 1.88 3.55 2.44
N ILE A 48 0.83 4.37 2.29
CA ILE A 48 0.59 5.59 3.09
C ILE A 48 0.40 5.24 4.57
N ALA A 49 -0.43 4.25 4.87
CA ALA A 49 -0.63 3.77 6.25
C ALA A 49 0.70 3.31 6.87
N MET A 50 1.57 2.69 6.07
CA MET A 50 2.92 2.31 6.42
C MET A 50 3.94 3.45 6.49
N PHE A 51 3.54 4.71 6.32
CA PHE A 51 4.34 5.87 6.73
C PHE A 51 3.71 6.61 7.90
N LEU A 52 2.38 6.68 7.95
CA LEU A 52 1.64 7.37 9.00
C LEU A 52 1.60 6.62 10.33
N ASN A 53 1.56 5.28 10.30
CA ASN A 53 1.37 4.49 11.53
C ASN A 53 2.70 4.44 12.33
N PRO A 54 2.80 4.94 13.56
CA PRO A 54 4.09 5.03 14.25
C PRO A 54 4.74 3.66 14.46
N LYS A 55 6.08 3.60 14.38
CA LYS A 55 6.88 2.36 14.52
C LYS A 55 6.53 1.58 15.80
N SER A 56 6.32 2.30 16.91
CA SER A 56 5.93 1.75 18.22
C SER A 56 4.57 1.03 18.23
N ARG A 57 3.67 1.33 17.29
CA ARG A 57 2.41 0.59 17.08
C ARG A 57 2.59 -0.63 16.17
N ARG A 58 3.59 -0.62 15.29
CA ARG A 58 3.88 -1.73 14.37
C ARG A 58 4.64 -2.87 15.02
N GLU A 59 5.52 -2.56 15.97
CA GLU A 59 6.26 -3.57 16.75
C GLU A 59 5.35 -4.51 17.56
N LYS A 60 4.09 -4.11 17.80
CA LYS A 60 3.08 -4.91 18.50
C LYS A 60 2.15 -5.69 17.56
N ILE A 61 2.27 -5.53 16.24
CA ILE A 61 1.44 -6.26 15.27
C ILE A 61 1.88 -7.72 15.30
N GLY A 62 1.00 -8.61 15.79
CA GLY A 62 1.30 -10.03 16.01
C GLY A 62 1.72 -10.39 17.44
N GLN A 63 1.90 -9.40 18.33
CA GLN A 63 2.10 -9.67 19.76
C GLN A 63 0.73 -9.97 20.40
N ILE A 64 0.52 -11.23 20.79
CA ILE A 64 -0.65 -11.61 21.57
C ILE A 64 -0.43 -11.07 23.00
N PRO A 65 -1.31 -10.21 23.54
CA PRO A 65 -1.08 -9.48 24.79
C PRO A 65 -0.84 -10.35 26.04
N PHE A 66 -1.03 -11.68 25.95
CA PHE A 66 -0.91 -12.63 27.07
C PHE A 66 0.21 -13.65 26.93
N ARG A 67 0.95 -13.67 25.80
CA ARG A 67 2.18 -14.48 25.70
C ARG A 67 3.35 -13.56 26.00
N GLY A 68 3.71 -13.49 27.28
CA GLY A 68 4.98 -12.92 27.72
C GLY A 68 6.15 -13.59 26.98
N TRP A 69 7.24 -12.84 26.84
CA TRP A 69 8.50 -13.34 26.30
C TRP A 69 9.15 -14.34 27.26
#